data_AF-A0A0J1FMI5-F1
#
_entry.id   AF-A0A0J1FMI5-F1
#
_cell.length_a   1.000
_cell.length_b   1.000
_cell.length_c   1.000
_cell.angle_alpha   90.00
_cell.angle_beta   90.00
_cell.angle_gamma   90.00
#
_symmetry.space_group_name_H-M   'P 1'
#
loop_
_entity.id
_entity.type
_entity.pdbx_description
1 polymer ?
#
loop_
_entity_poly.entity_id
_entity_poly.type
_entity_poly.pdbx_seq_one_letter_code
_entity_poly.pdbx_strand_id
1 'polypeptide(L)'
;MPFLRFKGFEKSIVKKISPFIIDEFSNIVSIPRDMVKIELLHVEQVANSPLSVEIFMFQRQQKEHDALASMIYKKLYEYGYKNPHIFFVILTPSLYYKEGKPLNEIPKNLLANKTYNVEANKTFHNRLTSKRSNGRGRKSGGQESNTKGAAG
;
A
#
# COMPACT_ATOMS: atom_id res chain seq x y z
N MET A 1 -9.94 10.12 6.02
CA MET A 1 -9.43 10.32 7.39
C MET A 1 -9.47 9.01 8.16
N PRO A 2 -8.68 8.00 7.78
CA PRO A 2 -8.52 6.82 8.61
C PRO A 2 -7.51 7.10 9.74
N PHE A 3 -7.83 6.59 10.91
CA PHE A 3 -6.99 6.67 12.09
C PHE A 3 -6.83 5.27 12.67
N LEU A 4 -5.60 4.76 12.70
CA LEU A 4 -5.29 3.41 13.15
C LEU A 4 -4.66 3.49 14.54
N ARG A 5 -5.22 2.78 15.51
CA ARG A 5 -4.66 2.64 16.86
C ARG A 5 -4.16 1.23 17.07
N PHE A 6 -2.88 1.10 17.36
CA PHE A 6 -2.24 -0.15 17.74
C PHE A 6 -2.26 -0.26 19.26
N LYS A 7 -2.86 -1.31 19.81
CA LYS A 7 -2.93 -1.58 21.25
C LYS A 7 -2.15 -2.83 21.61
N GLY A 8 -1.25 -2.71 22.59
CA GLY A 8 -0.41 -3.80 23.11
C GLY A 8 0.84 -4.13 22.26
N PHE A 9 1.09 -3.40 21.18
CA PHE A 9 2.26 -3.61 20.32
C PHE A 9 3.50 -2.86 20.83
N GLU A 10 4.68 -3.37 20.48
CA GLU A 10 5.92 -2.64 20.74
C GLU A 10 6.04 -1.41 19.85
N LYS A 11 6.45 -0.28 20.44
CA LYS A 11 6.64 1.00 19.73
C LYS A 11 7.63 0.90 18.58
N SER A 12 8.71 0.13 18.76
CA SER A 12 9.73 -0.14 17.73
C SER A 12 9.11 -0.77 16.49
N ILE A 13 8.26 -1.78 16.67
CA ILE A 13 7.56 -2.48 15.60
C ILE A 13 6.56 -1.55 14.91
N VAL A 14 5.68 -0.87 15.68
CA VAL A 14 4.70 0.06 15.09
C VAL A 14 5.39 1.11 14.25
N LYS A 15 6.48 1.71 14.74
CA LYS A 15 7.28 2.69 13.98
C LYS A 15 7.86 2.08 12.69
N LYS A 16 8.35 0.84 12.75
CA LYS A 16 8.97 0.15 11.61
C LYS A 16 7.96 -0.19 10.50
N ILE A 17 6.75 -0.62 10.86
CA ILE A 17 5.72 -1.01 9.87
C ILE A 17 4.87 0.17 9.37
N SER A 18 4.83 1.29 10.11
CA SER A 18 3.98 2.45 9.80
C SER A 18 4.12 2.97 8.37
N PRO A 19 5.33 3.17 7.80
CA PRO A 19 5.47 3.66 6.43
C PRO A 19 4.79 2.74 5.43
N PHE A 20 5.00 1.42 5.54
CA PHE A 20 4.35 0.44 4.65
C PHE A 20 2.82 0.49 4.78
N ILE A 21 2.30 0.53 6.01
CA ILE A 21 0.85 0.55 6.25
C ILE A 21 0.23 1.83 5.68
N ILE A 22 0.86 2.99 5.89
CA ILE A 22 0.38 4.27 5.33
C ILE A 22 0.27 4.18 3.80
N ASP A 23 1.28 3.61 3.15
CA ASP A 23 1.37 3.52 1.70
C ASP A 23 0.27 2.62 1.14
N GLU A 24 0.22 1.38 1.62
CA GLU A 24 -0.75 0.40 1.16
C GLU A 24 -2.19 0.80 1.51
N PHE A 25 -2.42 1.34 2.70
CA PHE A 25 -3.75 1.83 3.09
C PHE A 25 -4.20 2.94 2.15
N SER A 26 -3.33 3.91 1.88
CA SER A 26 -3.64 5.04 0.99
C SER A 26 -3.99 4.57 -0.42
N ASN A 27 -3.28 3.55 -0.93
CA ASN A 27 -3.53 2.95 -2.23
C ASN A 27 -4.85 2.19 -2.27
N ILE A 28 -5.13 1.34 -1.28
CA ILE A 28 -6.33 0.48 -1.24
C ILE A 28 -7.61 1.32 -1.25
N VAL A 29 -7.68 2.41 -0.47
CA VAL A 29 -8.88 3.27 -0.39
C VAL A 29 -8.76 4.56 -1.21
N SER A 30 -7.72 4.70 -2.02
CA SER A 30 -7.48 5.84 -2.93
C SER A 30 -7.54 7.21 -2.25
N ILE A 31 -6.81 7.38 -1.15
CA ILE A 31 -6.73 8.65 -0.40
C ILE A 31 -5.30 9.17 -0.35
N PRO A 32 -5.08 10.47 -0.09
CA PRO A 32 -3.74 10.99 0.18
C PRO A 32 -3.07 10.30 1.38
N ARG A 33 -1.76 10.02 1.28
CA ARG A 33 -0.97 9.36 2.32
C ARG A 33 -1.02 10.10 3.67
N ASP A 34 -0.96 11.42 3.63
CA ASP A 34 -0.98 12.29 4.79
C ASP A 34 -2.32 12.25 5.56
N MET A 35 -3.40 11.72 4.96
CA MET A 35 -4.65 11.47 5.66
C MET A 35 -4.64 10.22 6.54
N VAL A 36 -3.71 9.29 6.33
CA VAL A 36 -3.60 8.08 7.16
C VAL A 36 -2.80 8.42 8.40
N LYS A 37 -3.42 8.26 9.57
CA LYS A 37 -2.79 8.50 10.87
C LYS A 37 -2.63 7.18 11.61
N ILE A 38 -1.49 6.99 12.26
CA ILE A 38 -1.18 5.82 13.06
C ILE A 38 -0.75 6.28 14.44
N GLU A 39 -1.31 5.65 15.48
CA GLU A 39 -0.93 5.85 16.88
C GLU A 39 -0.69 4.52 17.57
N LEU A 40 0.16 4.56 18.60
CA LEU A 40 0.29 3.48 19.57
C LEU A 40 -0.47 3.88 20.83
N LEU A 41 -1.46 3.09 21.22
CA LEU A 41 -2.22 3.27 22.43
C LEU A 41 -1.53 2.53 23.58
N HIS A 42 -1.08 3.29 24.57
CA HIS A 42 -0.57 2.76 25.84
C HIS A 42 -1.74 2.52 26.79
N VAL A 43 -1.87 1.29 27.27
CA VAL A 43 -2.93 0.86 28.17
C VAL A 43 -2.35 0.10 29.36
N GLU A 44 -2.98 0.25 30.51
CA GLU A 44 -2.78 -0.67 31.62
C GLU A 44 -3.64 -1.91 31.38
N GLN A 45 -3.00 -3.08 31.39
CA GLN A 45 -3.68 -4.34 31.13
C GLN A 45 -4.21 -4.92 32.44
N VAL A 46 -5.53 -4.89 32.62
CA VAL A 46 -6.20 -5.46 33.82
C VAL A 46 -6.43 -6.97 33.69
N ALA A 47 -6.68 -7.46 32.47
CA ALA A 47 -6.90 -8.88 32.18
C ALA A 47 -6.29 -9.24 30.82
N ASN A 48 -6.24 -10.53 30.48
CA ASN A 48 -5.71 -10.96 29.19
C ASN A 48 -6.52 -10.34 28.03
N SER A 49 -5.92 -9.44 27.26
CA SER A 49 -6.55 -8.69 26.18
C SER A 49 -5.71 -8.92 24.93
N PRO A 50 -6.33 -9.29 23.80
CA PRO A 50 -5.59 -9.53 22.58
C PRO A 50 -4.99 -8.22 22.04
N LEU A 51 -3.84 -8.34 21.38
CA LEU A 51 -3.28 -7.28 20.56
C LEU A 51 -4.33 -6.87 19.52
N SER A 52 -4.51 -5.57 19.33
CA SER A 52 -5.57 -5.08 18.44
C SER A 52 -5.17 -3.85 17.63
N VAL A 53 -5.66 -3.82 16.39
CA VAL A 53 -5.61 -2.64 15.52
C VAL A 53 -7.03 -2.14 15.33
N GLU A 54 -7.31 -0.97 15.88
CA GLU A 54 -8.60 -0.29 15.75
C GLU A 54 -8.52 0.70 14.60
N ILE A 55 -9.44 0.61 13.64
CA ILE A 55 -9.42 1.44 12.43
C ILE A 55 -10.65 2.35 12.41
N PHE A 56 -10.47 3.62 12.77
CA PHE A 56 -11.52 4.63 12.70
C PHE A 56 -11.56 5.22 11.31
N MET A 57 -12.66 5.05 10.58
CA MET A 57 -12.78 5.60 9.23
C MET A 57 -14.24 5.77 8.80
N PHE A 58 -14.48 6.59 7.78
CA PHE A 58 -15.78 6.61 7.11
C PHE A 58 -16.03 5.31 6.35
N GLN A 59 -17.31 4.98 6.18
CA GLN A 59 -17.73 3.76 5.47
C GLN A 59 -17.11 3.67 4.06
N ARG A 60 -16.70 2.45 3.71
CA ARG A 60 -16.14 2.04 2.42
C ARG A 60 -16.80 0.75 1.93
N GLN A 61 -16.45 0.28 0.74
CA GLN A 61 -16.95 -1.00 0.24
C GLN A 61 -16.35 -2.14 1.06
N GLN A 62 -17.09 -3.23 1.27
CA GLN A 62 -16.62 -4.37 2.08
C GLN A 62 -15.27 -4.91 1.58
N LYS A 63 -15.09 -5.04 0.25
CA LYS A 63 -13.83 -5.48 -0.35
C LYS A 63 -12.62 -4.61 0.03
N GLU A 64 -12.82 -3.31 0.28
CA GLU A 64 -11.76 -2.41 0.70
C GLU A 64 -11.42 -2.67 2.17
N HIS A 65 -12.44 -2.86 3.03
CA HIS A 65 -12.23 -3.26 4.43
C HIS A 65 -11.49 -4.60 4.54
N ASP A 66 -11.89 -5.60 3.75
CA ASP A 66 -11.26 -6.92 3.73
C ASP A 66 -9.80 -6.85 3.26
N ALA A 67 -9.53 -6.05 2.21
CA ALA A 67 -8.18 -5.83 1.72
C ALA A 67 -7.28 -5.14 2.75
N LEU A 68 -7.80 -4.13 3.46
CA LEU A 68 -7.09 -3.44 4.54
C LEU A 68 -6.77 -4.38 5.70
N ALA A 69 -7.76 -5.13 6.18
CA ALA A 69 -7.57 -6.08 7.28
C ALA A 69 -6.55 -7.16 6.91
N SER A 70 -6.66 -7.73 5.70
CA SER A 70 -5.72 -8.74 5.21
C SER A 70 -4.29 -8.19 5.09
N MET A 71 -4.12 -6.98 4.55
CA MET A 71 -2.82 -6.32 4.41
C MET A 71 -2.16 -6.10 5.77
N ILE A 72 -2.88 -5.54 6.73
CA ILE A 72 -2.36 -5.27 8.09
C ILE A 72 -2.03 -6.59 8.80
N TYR A 73 -2.91 -7.59 8.71
CA TYR A 73 -2.66 -8.90 9.31
C TYR A 73 -1.37 -9.54 8.77
N LYS A 74 -1.21 -9.60 7.44
CA LYS A 74 0.00 -10.15 6.80
C LYS A 74 1.24 -9.39 7.27
N LYS A 75 1.15 -8.06 7.34
CA LYS A 75 2.29 -7.25 7.78
C LYS A 75 2.68 -7.54 9.22
N LEU A 76 1.71 -7.69 10.12
CA LEU A 76 1.96 -8.03 11.52
C LEU A 76 2.49 -9.46 11.69
N TYR A 77 1.99 -10.39 10.87
CA TYR A 77 2.42 -11.78 10.86
C TYR A 77 3.92 -11.92 10.53
N GLU A 78 4.45 -11.13 9.59
CA GLU A 78 5.89 -11.05 9.27
C GLU A 78 6.76 -10.71 10.49
N TYR A 79 6.20 -10.06 11.51
CA TYR A 79 6.88 -9.66 12.74
C TYR A 79 6.53 -10.54 13.95
N GLY A 80 5.91 -11.70 13.72
CA GLY A 80 5.63 -12.70 14.75
C GLY A 80 4.28 -12.55 15.46
N TYR A 81 3.45 -11.57 15.09
CA TYR A 81 2.12 -11.37 15.68
C TYR A 81 1.09 -12.24 14.97
N LYS A 82 0.79 -13.42 15.54
CA LYS A 82 -0.05 -14.44 14.88
C LYS A 82 -1.55 -14.22 15.02
N ASN A 83 -1.99 -13.63 16.13
CA ASN A 83 -3.41 -13.50 16.49
C ASN A 83 -3.84 -12.06 16.80
N PRO A 84 -3.44 -11.02 16.04
CA PRO A 84 -3.95 -9.67 16.27
C PRO A 84 -5.43 -9.60 15.87
N HIS A 85 -6.23 -8.90 16.66
CA HIS A 85 -7.59 -8.56 16.30
C HIS A 85 -7.58 -7.27 15.48
N ILE A 86 -8.32 -7.23 14.37
CA ILE A 86 -8.43 -6.03 13.53
C ILE A 86 -9.91 -5.74 13.35
N PHE A 87 -10.33 -4.53 13.67
CA PHE A 87 -11.73 -4.13 13.55
C PHE A 87 -11.87 -2.66 13.20
N PHE A 88 -13.03 -2.32 12.65
CA PHE A 88 -13.34 -1.00 12.15
C PHE A 88 -14.32 -0.29 13.08
N VAL A 89 -14.05 0.98 13.36
CA VAL A 89 -15.01 1.90 13.99
C VAL A 89 -15.49 2.85 12.90
N ILE A 90 -16.72 2.61 12.42
CA ILE A 90 -17.30 3.38 11.33
C ILE A 90 -17.76 4.75 11.86
N LEU A 91 -17.15 5.79 11.32
CA LEU A 91 -17.46 7.18 11.62
C LEU A 91 -18.63 7.65 10.74
N THR A 92 -19.46 8.53 11.29
CA THR A 92 -20.51 9.24 10.55
C THR A 92 -20.03 10.66 10.24
N PRO A 93 -20.03 11.12 8.97
CA PRO A 93 -19.54 12.46 8.62
C PRO A 93 -20.21 13.60 9.40
N SER A 94 -21.52 13.53 9.62
CA SER A 94 -22.29 14.51 10.40
C SER A 94 -21.94 14.55 11.88
N LEU A 95 -21.26 13.52 12.40
CA LEU A 95 -20.76 13.43 13.78
C LEU A 95 -19.24 13.60 13.86
N TYR A 96 -18.57 13.85 12.73
CA TYR A 96 -17.14 14.11 12.68
C TYR A 96 -16.91 15.58 12.40
N TYR A 97 -16.34 16.29 13.38
CA TYR A 97 -16.16 17.74 13.32
C TYR A 97 -14.71 18.09 12.99
N LYS A 98 -14.53 18.99 12.03
CA LYS A 98 -13.25 19.65 11.73
C LYS A 98 -13.45 21.15 11.88
N GLU A 99 -12.55 21.80 12.64
CA GLU A 99 -12.64 23.25 12.90
C GLU A 99 -14.02 23.66 13.45
N GLY A 100 -14.59 22.83 14.33
CA GLY A 100 -15.89 23.05 14.94
C GLY A 100 -17.11 22.84 14.03
N LYS A 101 -16.94 22.36 12.80
CA LYS A 101 -18.04 22.13 11.85
C LYS A 101 -18.13 20.65 11.45
N PRO A 102 -19.34 20.08 11.32
CA PRO A 102 -19.49 18.70 10.85
C PRO A 102 -19.03 18.58 9.40
N LEU A 103 -18.58 17.39 9.01
CA LEU A 103 -18.34 17.09 7.61
C LEU A 103 -19.69 16.79 6.94
N ASN A 104 -20.14 17.70 6.08
CA ASN A 104 -21.42 17.55 5.38
C ASN A 104 -21.40 16.42 4.33
N GLU A 105 -20.22 16.11 3.78
CA GLU A 105 -19.98 15.01 2.86
C GLU A 105 -18.56 14.47 3.08
N ILE A 106 -18.30 13.21 2.66
CA ILE A 106 -16.91 12.74 2.53
C ILE A 106 -16.22 13.65 1.50
N PRO A 107 -15.10 14.33 1.85
CA PRO A 107 -14.48 15.32 0.97
C PRO A 107 -14.26 14.78 -0.46
N LYS A 108 -14.83 15.44 -1.48
CA LYS A 108 -14.81 14.97 -2.90
C LYS A 108 -13.41 14.87 -3.51
N ASN A 109 -12.42 15.55 -2.93
CA ASN A 109 -11.01 15.36 -3.28
C ASN A 109 -10.48 13.94 -2.97
N LEU A 110 -11.28 13.08 -2.32
CA LEU A 110 -11.04 11.65 -2.16
C LEU A 110 -11.55 10.80 -3.34
N LEU A 111 -12.33 11.37 -4.28
CA LEU A 111 -12.86 10.69 -5.46
C LEU A 111 -12.10 11.06 -6.75
N ALA A 112 -11.43 12.22 -6.78
CA ALA A 112 -10.75 12.75 -7.97
C ALA A 112 -9.47 11.99 -8.37
N ASN A 113 -8.90 11.15 -7.49
CA ASN A 113 -7.67 10.41 -7.79
C ASN A 113 -7.88 9.14 -8.64
N LYS A 114 -9.13 8.79 -9.00
CA LYS A 114 -9.38 7.69 -9.95
C LYS A 114 -8.90 8.03 -11.37
N THR A 115 -8.86 9.31 -11.75
CA THR A 115 -8.55 9.71 -13.12
C THR A 115 -7.05 9.89 -13.36
N TYR A 116 -6.25 10.19 -12.33
CA TYR A 116 -4.82 10.46 -12.48
C TYR A 116 -3.92 9.21 -12.60
N ASN A 117 -4.39 8.02 -12.24
CA ASN A 117 -3.58 6.80 -12.27
C ASN A 117 -3.70 5.96 -13.56
N VAL A 118 -4.56 6.35 -14.52
CA VAL A 118 -4.64 5.66 -15.82
C VAL A 118 -3.56 6.16 -16.79
N GLU A 119 -3.16 7.43 -16.69
CA GLU A 119 -2.13 8.00 -17.59
C GLU A 119 -0.70 7.69 -17.14
N ALA A 120 -0.42 7.68 -15.83
CA ALA A 120 0.91 7.39 -15.30
C ALA A 120 1.38 5.95 -15.61
N ASN A 121 0.46 4.99 -15.73
CA ASN A 121 0.78 3.60 -16.07
C ASN A 121 1.00 3.36 -17.57
N LYS A 122 0.52 4.23 -18.47
CA LYS A 122 0.86 4.15 -19.90
C LYS A 122 2.29 4.60 -20.17
N THR A 123 2.81 5.57 -19.40
CA THR A 123 4.17 6.07 -19.57
C THR A 123 5.23 5.06 -19.11
N PHE A 124 4.92 4.21 -18.12
CA PHE A 124 5.85 3.19 -17.62
C PHE A 124 6.00 2.00 -18.58
N HIS A 125 4.91 1.56 -19.22
CA HIS A 125 4.97 0.45 -20.17
C HIS A 125 5.68 0.80 -21.48
N ASN A 126 5.57 2.04 -21.97
CA ASN A 126 6.28 2.49 -23.17
C ASN A 126 7.79 2.70 -22.95
N ARG A 127 8.23 2.94 -21.71
CA ARG A 127 9.65 3.14 -21.38
C ARG A 127 10.42 1.81 -21.24
N LEU A 128 9.72 0.68 -21.07
CA LEU A 128 10.31 -0.66 -21.02
C LEU A 128 10.42 -1.33 -22.41
N THR A 129 9.57 -0.95 -23.37
CA THR A 129 9.64 -1.49 -24.75
C THR A 129 10.65 -0.76 -25.64
N SER A 130 10.98 0.51 -25.35
CA SER A 130 11.92 1.29 -26.16
C SER A 130 13.41 1.02 -25.88
N LYS A 131 13.76 0.32 -24.78
CA LYS A 131 15.16 0.03 -24.41
C LYS A 131 15.72 -1.27 -24.98
N ARG A 132 14.94 -2.02 -25.79
CA ARG A 132 15.40 -3.28 -26.41
C ARG A 132 15.85 -3.19 -27.87
N SER A 133 15.81 -2.01 -28.52
CA SER A 133 16.11 -1.90 -29.95
C SER A 133 17.45 -1.25 -30.34
N ASN A 134 18.29 -0.79 -29.40
CA ASN A 134 19.59 -0.19 -29.75
C ASN A 134 20.76 -0.94 -29.13
N GLY A 135 21.29 -1.93 -29.86
CA GLY A 135 22.56 -2.55 -29.50
C GLY A 135 22.88 -3.80 -30.31
N ARG A 136 23.33 -3.62 -31.56
CA ARG A 136 24.45 -4.35 -32.19
C ARG A 136 24.59 -3.95 -33.65
N GLY A 137 25.45 -2.96 -33.89
CA GLY A 137 26.18 -2.88 -35.16
C GLY A 137 27.45 -3.71 -35.05
N ARG A 138 27.70 -4.57 -36.03
CA ARG A 138 29.06 -4.80 -36.56
C ARG A 138 28.98 -5.47 -37.93
N LYS A 139 29.38 -4.70 -38.94
CA LYS A 139 29.78 -5.17 -40.28
C LYS A 139 31.11 -5.91 -40.17
N SER A 140 31.24 -7.02 -40.90
CA SER A 140 32.50 -7.48 -41.47
C SER A 140 32.15 -8.35 -42.69
N GLY A 141 32.54 -7.89 -43.87
CA GLY A 141 32.45 -8.66 -45.12
C GLY A 141 33.69 -9.51 -45.35
N GLY A 142 33.61 -10.42 -46.32
CA GLY A 142 34.77 -11.01 -47.01
C GLY A 142 34.80 -12.54 -47.10
N GLN A 143 34.20 -13.06 -48.17
CA GLN A 143 34.61 -14.14 -49.09
C GLN A 143 35.16 -15.51 -48.62
N GLU A 144 34.43 -16.54 -49.07
CA GLU A 144 34.84 -17.80 -49.74
C GLU A 144 36.28 -18.35 -49.56
N SER A 145 36.42 -19.61 -49.11
CA SER A 145 36.50 -20.79 -49.99
C SER A 145 36.94 -22.07 -49.24
N ASN A 146 36.48 -23.20 -49.79
CA ASN A 146 36.76 -24.61 -49.51
C ASN A 146 38.11 -24.98 -48.85
N THR A 147 38.09 -25.97 -47.95
CA THR A 147 38.57 -27.35 -48.25
C THR A 147 38.32 -28.33 -47.10
N LYS A 148 37.91 -29.54 -47.49
CA LYS A 148 37.88 -30.77 -46.70
C LYS A 148 39.31 -31.21 -46.37
N GLY A 149 39.55 -31.70 -45.17
CA GLY A 149 40.79 -32.41 -44.81
C GLY A 149 40.68 -33.05 -43.44
N ALA A 150 40.52 -34.37 -43.44
CA ALA A 150 40.45 -35.22 -42.26
C ALA A 150 41.83 -35.80 -41.90
N ALA A 151 41.92 -36.26 -40.65
CA ALA A 151 42.88 -37.23 -40.11
C ALA A 151 44.29 -36.73 -39.76
N GLY A 152 44.72 -37.11 -38.55
CA GLY A 152 46.08 -36.98 -38.03
C GLY A 152 46.10 -36.65 -36.56
#